data_AF-A0A4R4L2M6-F1
#
_entry.id   AF-A0A4R4L2M6-F1
#
_cell.length_a   1.000
_cell.length_b   1.000
_cell.length_c   1.000
_cell.angle_alpha   90.00
_cell.angle_beta   90.00
_cell.angle_gamma   90.00
#
_symmetry.space_group_name_H-M   'P 1'
#
loop_
_entity.id
_entity.type
_entity.pdbx_description
1 polymer ?
#
loop_
_entity_poly.entity_id
_entity_poly.type
_entity_poly.pdbx_seq_one_letter_code
_entity_poly.pdbx_strand_id
1 'polypeptide(L)'
;MARKRTTPPRQTQARGAKILSAYLENADVFRTAKTNGTNPRGPAVLVLRNRPDFDKKDFDRKARDLVRLGQQGRLSKAKSDRTANNVYHQGGRGTKPGTRTRTNVFRDRVTRRLTRNRRLTQEHGTRETNQYLANKELVERLYGGRGPIRARGEGLDPDHIHELQLDGADTYANLRLMDAWTNRELGREISLALRDVPEGTPVIVKVLP
;
A
#
# COMPACT_ATOMS: atom_id res chain seq x y z
N MET A 1 -6.12 -15.67 -59.35
CA MET A 1 -5.45 -14.89 -58.27
C MET A 1 -6.41 -14.79 -57.08
N ALA A 2 -6.17 -15.55 -56.00
CA ALA A 2 -7.03 -15.55 -54.82
C ALA A 2 -6.52 -14.54 -53.78
N ARG A 3 -7.31 -13.51 -53.46
CA ARG A 3 -7.01 -12.52 -52.43
C ARG A 3 -7.01 -13.20 -51.05
N LYS A 4 -5.83 -13.37 -50.44
CA LYS A 4 -5.71 -13.75 -49.02
C LYS A 4 -6.32 -12.64 -48.16
N ARG A 5 -7.46 -12.91 -47.51
CA ARG A 5 -7.98 -12.08 -46.42
C ARG A 5 -7.03 -12.18 -45.23
N THR A 6 -6.26 -11.13 -44.97
CA THR A 6 -5.51 -10.95 -43.73
C THR A 6 -6.46 -10.44 -42.65
N THR A 7 -7.09 -11.36 -41.93
CA THR A 7 -7.76 -11.00 -40.67
C THR A 7 -6.66 -10.70 -39.64
N PRO A 8 -6.63 -9.52 -38.99
CA PRO A 8 -5.68 -9.28 -37.92
C PRO A 8 -5.96 -10.26 -36.77
N PRO A 9 -4.92 -10.74 -36.05
CA PRO A 9 -5.12 -11.68 -34.96
C PRO A 9 -6.01 -11.01 -33.90
N ARG A 10 -7.15 -11.66 -33.64
CA ARG A 10 -8.08 -11.31 -32.57
C ARG A 10 -7.25 -11.30 -31.27
N GLN A 11 -7.08 -10.15 -30.63
CA GLN A 11 -6.48 -10.06 -29.30
C GLN A 11 -7.36 -10.86 -28.33
N THR A 12 -7.05 -12.14 -28.17
CA THR A 12 -7.57 -12.98 -27.10
C THR A 12 -7.01 -12.42 -25.81
N GLN A 13 -7.79 -11.60 -25.10
CA GLN A 13 -7.55 -11.38 -23.68
C GLN A 13 -7.58 -12.77 -23.03
N ALA A 14 -6.41 -13.25 -22.60
CA ALA A 14 -6.25 -14.57 -22.03
C ALA A 14 -7.16 -14.69 -20.79
N ARG A 15 -8.06 -15.69 -20.80
CA ARG A 15 -8.85 -16.06 -19.63
C ARG A 15 -7.88 -16.25 -18.44
N GLY A 16 -8.01 -15.42 -17.42
CA GLY A 16 -7.15 -15.46 -16.22
C GLY A 16 -6.10 -14.34 -16.10
N ALA A 17 -6.02 -13.40 -17.04
CA ALA A 17 -5.16 -12.22 -16.88
C ALA A 17 -5.62 -11.36 -15.69
N LYS A 18 -4.89 -11.45 -14.56
CA LYS A 18 -5.14 -10.60 -13.39
C LYS A 18 -4.73 -9.16 -13.74
N ILE A 19 -5.64 -8.22 -13.54
CA ILE A 19 -5.33 -6.79 -13.67
C ILE A 19 -4.39 -6.42 -12.53
N LEU A 20 -3.14 -6.07 -12.86
CA LEU A 20 -2.16 -5.54 -11.91
C LEU A 20 -2.39 -4.04 -11.72
N SER A 21 -2.30 -3.61 -10.47
CA SER A 21 -2.32 -2.20 -10.08
C SER A 21 -0.95 -1.55 -10.09
N ALA A 22 0.13 -2.33 -10.10
CA ALA A 22 1.49 -1.82 -10.19
C ALA A 22 2.37 -2.75 -11.04
N TYR A 23 3.13 -2.17 -11.96
CA TYR A 23 4.11 -2.87 -12.79
C TYR A 23 5.21 -1.91 -13.27
N LEU A 24 6.34 -2.45 -13.73
CA LEU A 24 7.38 -1.64 -14.36
C LEU A 24 7.20 -1.59 -15.87
N GLU A 25 7.17 -0.38 -16.44
CA GLU A 25 7.12 -0.19 -17.90
C GLU A 25 8.41 -0.69 -18.58
N ASN A 26 9.56 -0.45 -17.94
CA ASN A 26 10.88 -0.86 -18.41
C ASN A 26 11.41 -2.10 -17.67
N ALA A 27 10.53 -3.03 -17.27
CA ALA A 27 10.88 -4.24 -16.51
C ALA A 27 12.00 -5.06 -17.18
N ASP A 28 11.98 -5.16 -18.51
CA ASP A 28 12.92 -5.97 -19.27
C ASP A 28 14.37 -5.44 -19.15
N VAL A 29 14.55 -4.12 -19.03
CA VAL A 29 15.87 -3.51 -18.82
C VAL A 29 16.50 -4.03 -17.52
N PHE A 30 15.72 -4.07 -16.44
CA PHE A 30 16.18 -4.57 -15.14
C PHE A 30 16.40 -6.08 -15.14
N ARG A 31 15.51 -6.83 -15.81
CA ARG A 31 15.64 -8.28 -15.93
C ARG A 31 16.92 -8.67 -16.69
N THR A 32 17.15 -8.05 -17.84
CA THR A 32 18.35 -8.29 -18.65
C THR A 32 19.62 -7.87 -17.92
N ALA A 33 19.61 -6.72 -17.25
CA ALA A 33 20.75 -6.25 -16.47
C ALA A 33 21.11 -7.25 -15.35
N LYS A 34 20.10 -7.75 -14.62
CA LYS A 34 20.27 -8.79 -13.60
C LYS A 34 20.86 -10.09 -14.17
N THR A 35 20.36 -10.56 -15.31
CA THR A 35 20.87 -11.78 -15.97
C THR A 35 22.31 -11.62 -16.43
N ASN A 36 22.68 -10.44 -16.92
CA ASN A 36 24.02 -10.17 -17.46
C ASN A 36 25.02 -9.68 -16.39
N GLY A 37 24.59 -9.52 -15.12
CA GLY A 37 25.43 -8.96 -14.06
C GLY A 37 25.82 -7.50 -14.28
N THR A 38 25.01 -6.73 -15.01
CA THR A 38 25.27 -5.32 -15.32
C THR A 38 24.34 -4.39 -14.55
N ASN A 39 24.70 -3.11 -14.49
CA ASN A 39 23.87 -2.08 -13.87
C ASN A 39 22.97 -1.41 -14.92
N PRO A 40 21.64 -1.45 -14.74
CA PRO A 40 20.72 -0.79 -15.65
C PRO A 40 20.90 0.73 -15.55
N ARG A 41 20.87 1.42 -16.70
CA ARG A 41 20.97 2.88 -16.76
C ARG A 41 19.57 3.49 -16.65
N GLY A 42 19.45 4.53 -15.84
CA GLY A 42 18.23 5.32 -15.71
C GLY A 42 17.25 4.81 -14.64
N PRO A 43 16.14 5.54 -14.44
CA PRO A 43 15.18 5.25 -13.38
C PRO A 43 14.28 4.06 -13.73
N ALA A 44 13.78 3.38 -12.70
CA ALA A 44 12.69 2.43 -12.84
C ALA A 44 11.37 3.19 -13.03
N VAL A 45 10.61 2.85 -14.07
CA VAL A 45 9.33 3.51 -14.39
C VAL A 45 8.19 2.67 -13.85
N LEU A 46 7.74 3.00 -12.64
CA LEU A 46 6.62 2.34 -11.97
C LEU A 46 5.30 2.91 -12.48
N VAL A 47 4.49 2.04 -13.08
CA VAL A 47 3.15 2.38 -13.57
C VAL A 47 2.11 1.89 -12.57
N LEU A 48 1.24 2.79 -12.14
CA LEU A 48 0.12 2.50 -11.26
C LEU A 48 -1.19 2.55 -12.04
N ARG A 49 -2.09 1.61 -11.77
CA ARG A 49 -3.42 1.53 -12.36
C ARG A 49 -4.46 1.20 -11.31
N ASN A 50 -5.58 1.91 -11.31
CA ASN A 50 -6.67 1.59 -10.41
C ASN A 50 -7.34 0.26 -10.82
N ARG A 51 -7.50 -0.67 -9.88
CA ARG A 51 -8.29 -1.88 -10.10
C ARG A 51 -9.76 -1.64 -9.71
N PRO A 52 -10.74 -2.33 -10.33
CA PRO A 52 -12.16 -2.16 -9.99
C PRO A 52 -12.50 -2.49 -8.53
N ASP A 53 -11.72 -3.39 -7.92
CA ASP A 53 -11.86 -3.84 -6.55
C ASP A 53 -11.10 -2.97 -5.54
N PHE A 54 -10.51 -1.86 -5.97
CA PHE A 54 -9.86 -0.89 -5.08
C PHE A 54 -10.83 0.21 -4.64
N ASP A 55 -10.58 0.78 -3.47
CA ASP A 55 -11.16 2.06 -3.09
C ASP A 55 -10.48 3.15 -3.92
N LYS A 56 -11.23 3.69 -4.88
CA LYS A 56 -10.70 4.65 -5.86
C LYS A 56 -10.12 5.89 -5.18
N LYS A 57 -10.77 6.40 -4.13
CA LYS A 57 -10.34 7.63 -3.45
C LYS A 57 -9.01 7.42 -2.73
N ASP A 58 -8.87 6.28 -2.08
CA ASP A 58 -7.65 5.88 -1.39
C ASP A 58 -6.51 5.58 -2.38
N PHE A 59 -6.80 4.86 -3.47
CA PHE A 59 -5.86 4.66 -4.56
C PHE A 59 -5.38 5.99 -5.14
N ASP A 60 -6.30 6.86 -5.56
CA ASP A 60 -5.99 8.15 -6.20
C ASP A 60 -5.15 9.05 -5.27
N ARG A 61 -5.44 9.03 -3.95
CA ARG A 61 -4.60 9.74 -2.97
C ARG A 61 -3.18 9.21 -2.99
N LYS A 62 -3.01 7.91 -2.83
CA LYS A 62 -1.69 7.28 -2.75
C LYS A 62 -0.90 7.43 -4.05
N ALA A 63 -1.56 7.23 -5.19
CA ALA A 63 -0.96 7.45 -6.50
C ALA A 63 -0.45 8.89 -6.65
N ARG A 64 -1.24 9.90 -6.23
CA ARG A 64 -0.81 11.31 -6.24
C ARG A 64 0.40 11.57 -5.33
N ASP A 65 0.42 10.99 -4.14
CA ASP A 65 1.56 11.14 -3.23
C ASP A 65 2.83 10.51 -3.82
N LEU A 66 2.74 9.33 -4.42
CA LEU A 66 3.85 8.67 -5.08
C LEU A 66 4.33 9.44 -6.33
N VAL A 67 3.42 9.95 -7.16
CA VAL A 67 3.78 10.82 -8.29
C VAL A 67 4.53 12.05 -7.82
N ARG A 68 4.00 12.75 -6.80
CA ARG A 68 4.65 13.93 -6.22
C ARG A 68 6.05 13.62 -5.70
N LEU A 69 6.21 12.52 -4.96
CA LEU A 69 7.52 12.10 -4.44
C LEU A 69 8.49 11.72 -5.56
N GLY A 70 8.01 11.07 -6.62
CA GLY A 70 8.81 10.75 -7.80
C GLY A 70 9.28 11.99 -8.55
N GLN A 71 8.40 12.98 -8.73
CA GLN A 71 8.74 14.30 -9.31
C GLN A 71 9.75 15.07 -8.46
N GLN A 72 9.72 14.89 -7.13
CA GLN A 72 10.69 15.45 -6.20
C GLN A 72 12.02 14.69 -6.15
N GLY A 73 12.17 13.59 -6.91
CA GLY A 73 13.36 12.75 -6.89
C GLY A 73 13.57 11.99 -5.58
N ARG A 74 12.51 11.80 -4.78
CA ARG A 74 12.56 11.21 -3.43
C ARG A 74 12.28 9.72 -3.39
N LEU A 75 11.98 9.10 -4.53
CA LEU A 75 11.72 7.67 -4.62
C LEU A 75 12.95 6.94 -5.14
N SER A 76 13.40 5.96 -4.37
CA SER A 76 14.45 5.04 -4.78
C SER A 76 14.09 3.62 -4.32
N LYS A 77 14.66 2.59 -4.93
CA LYS A 77 14.49 1.23 -4.42
C LYS A 77 15.12 1.14 -3.03
N ALA A 78 14.30 0.84 -2.02
CA ALA A 78 14.80 0.70 -0.66
C ALA A 78 15.77 -0.46 -0.50
N LYS A 79 16.64 -0.33 0.50
CA LYS A 79 17.46 -1.45 1.00
C LYS A 79 16.58 -2.52 1.63
N SER A 80 16.99 -3.77 1.52
CA SER A 80 16.29 -4.92 2.11
C SER A 80 16.48 -5.04 3.63
N ASP A 81 16.06 -4.04 4.42
CA ASP A 81 16.06 -4.14 5.89
C ASP A 81 14.69 -4.51 6.44
N ARG A 82 14.54 -5.77 6.87
CA ARG A 82 13.30 -6.29 7.46
C ARG A 82 13.07 -5.86 8.91
N THR A 83 14.10 -5.34 9.59
CA THR A 83 14.09 -5.05 11.03
C THR A 83 13.91 -3.58 11.37
N ALA A 84 14.14 -2.66 10.43
CA ALA A 84 14.00 -1.21 10.63
C ALA A 84 12.61 -0.74 11.14
N ASN A 85 11.56 -1.54 10.92
CA ASN A 85 10.17 -1.13 11.18
C ASN A 85 9.66 -1.46 12.59
N ASN A 86 10.52 -2.09 13.38
CA ASN A 86 10.22 -2.58 14.72
C ASN A 86 10.41 -1.48 15.76
N VAL A 87 9.43 -1.31 16.64
CA VAL A 87 9.51 -0.40 17.79
C VAL A 87 9.31 -1.19 19.07
N TYR A 88 10.18 -0.93 20.03
CA TYR A 88 10.02 -1.45 21.38
C TYR A 88 8.79 -0.84 22.04
N HIS A 89 7.91 -1.69 22.55
CA HIS A 89 6.77 -1.30 23.36
C HIS A 89 6.98 -1.80 24.78
N GLN A 90 6.98 -0.89 25.75
CA GLN A 90 7.29 -1.17 27.16
C GLN A 90 6.26 -2.05 27.88
N GLY A 91 5.18 -2.44 27.21
CA GLY A 91 4.05 -3.14 27.81
C GLY A 91 3.11 -2.17 28.51
N GLY A 92 1.84 -2.55 28.58
CA GLY A 92 0.79 -1.81 29.29
C GLY A 92 -0.20 -2.79 29.89
N ARG A 93 -1.25 -2.32 30.58
CA ARG A 93 -2.25 -3.16 31.26
C ARG A 93 -2.75 -4.30 30.33
N GLY A 94 -2.31 -5.54 30.58
CA GLY A 94 -2.67 -6.73 29.80
C GLY A 94 -1.86 -7.01 28.52
N THR A 95 -0.77 -6.28 28.23
CA THR A 95 0.10 -6.54 27.07
C THR A 95 1.55 -6.72 27.49
N LYS A 96 2.16 -7.85 27.12
CA LYS A 96 3.58 -8.13 27.40
C LYS A 96 4.48 -7.11 26.70
N PRO A 97 5.58 -6.67 27.33
CA PRO A 97 6.63 -5.92 26.65
C PRO A 97 7.15 -6.70 25.44
N GLY A 98 7.49 -6.00 24.36
CA GLY A 98 7.98 -6.65 23.15
C GLY A 98 8.02 -5.73 21.94
N THR A 99 8.40 -6.30 20.82
CA THR A 99 8.57 -5.59 19.56
C THR A 99 7.26 -5.57 18.77
N ARG A 100 6.81 -4.38 18.38
CA ARG A 100 5.63 -4.20 17.52
C ARG A 100 5.99 -3.30 16.34
N THR A 101 5.37 -3.53 15.19
CA THR A 101 5.54 -2.61 14.05
C THR A 101 4.94 -1.24 14.35
N ARG A 102 5.54 -0.17 13.82
CA ARG A 102 5.00 1.20 13.99
C ARG A 102 3.56 1.33 13.49
N THR A 103 3.22 0.65 12.42
CA THR A 103 1.86 0.57 11.88
C THR A 103 0.88 0.04 12.93
N ASN A 104 1.20 -1.07 13.60
CA ASN A 104 0.34 -1.62 14.65
C ASN A 104 0.19 -0.66 15.84
N VAL A 105 1.26 0.01 16.25
CA VAL A 105 1.21 1.01 17.33
C VAL A 105 0.37 2.23 16.92
N PHE A 106 0.53 2.71 15.68
CA PHE A 106 -0.27 3.82 15.13
C PHE A 106 -1.76 3.46 15.12
N ARG A 107 -2.12 2.28 14.59
CA ARG A 107 -3.51 1.79 14.58
C ARG A 107 -4.11 1.85 15.98
N ASP A 108 -3.41 1.28 16.96
CA ASP A 108 -3.88 1.27 18.35
C ASP A 108 -4.03 2.67 18.94
N ARG A 109 -3.12 3.60 18.64
CA ARG A 109 -3.21 4.99 19.09
C ARG A 109 -4.45 5.67 18.50
N VAL A 110 -4.74 5.43 17.22
CA VAL A 110 -5.94 5.96 16.58
C VAL A 110 -7.19 5.35 17.21
N THR A 111 -7.26 4.02 17.34
CA THR A 111 -8.38 3.34 18.01
C THR A 111 -8.61 3.89 19.42
N ARG A 112 -7.54 4.01 20.23
CA ARG A 112 -7.66 4.57 21.59
C ARG A 112 -8.20 6.00 21.58
N ARG A 113 -7.73 6.85 20.67
CA ARG A 113 -8.21 8.24 20.51
C ARG A 113 -9.70 8.27 20.18
N LEU A 114 -10.15 7.42 19.26
CA LEU A 114 -11.57 7.32 18.86
C LEU A 114 -12.46 6.73 19.97
N THR A 115 -11.86 6.06 20.96
CA THR A 115 -12.57 5.46 22.11
C THR A 115 -12.28 6.16 23.45
N ARG A 116 -11.66 7.35 23.46
CA ARG A 116 -11.02 7.91 24.68
C ARG A 116 -12.03 8.28 25.78
N ASN A 117 -13.24 8.69 25.42
CA ASN A 117 -14.25 9.16 26.36
C ASN A 117 -15.29 8.08 26.73
N ARG A 118 -14.84 6.95 27.27
CA ARG A 118 -15.67 5.77 27.66
C ARG A 118 -16.67 6.01 28.81
N ARG A 119 -17.25 7.21 28.98
CA ARG A 119 -18.21 7.45 30.08
C ARG A 119 -19.59 6.87 29.84
N LEU A 120 -19.90 6.45 28.61
CA LEU A 120 -21.11 5.72 28.28
C LEU A 120 -20.69 4.46 27.51
N THR A 121 -21.16 3.30 27.93
CA THR A 121 -20.95 2.02 27.21
C THR A 121 -21.75 2.03 25.91
N GLN A 122 -21.57 1.03 25.05
CA GLN A 122 -22.42 0.83 23.86
C GLN A 122 -23.92 0.79 24.22
N GLU A 123 -24.23 0.41 25.46
CA GLU A 123 -25.59 0.20 25.99
C GLU A 123 -26.25 1.49 26.51
N HIS A 124 -25.48 2.54 26.83
CA HIS A 124 -26.01 3.75 27.49
C HIS A 124 -25.66 5.08 26.80
N GLY A 125 -24.95 5.05 25.66
CA GLY A 125 -24.53 6.25 24.93
C GLY A 125 -25.37 6.59 23.72
N THR A 126 -25.38 7.86 23.31
CA THR A 126 -25.84 8.32 21.98
C THR A 126 -24.64 8.68 21.09
N ARG A 127 -24.87 8.99 19.80
CA ARG A 127 -23.79 9.44 18.89
C ARG A 127 -23.15 10.76 19.35
N GLU A 128 -23.92 11.62 19.99
CA GLU A 128 -23.49 12.94 20.46
C GLU A 128 -22.67 12.83 21.75
N THR A 129 -22.98 11.84 22.59
CA THR A 129 -22.43 11.71 23.95
C THR A 129 -21.35 10.63 24.06
N ASN A 130 -21.24 9.72 23.08
CA ASN A 130 -20.27 8.63 23.07
C ASN A 130 -19.42 8.65 21.79
N GLN A 131 -18.12 8.97 21.95
CA GLN A 131 -17.17 8.99 20.84
C GLN A 131 -17.03 7.65 20.12
N TYR A 132 -17.15 6.52 20.82
CA TYR A 132 -17.13 5.23 20.15
C TYR A 132 -18.34 5.08 19.23
N LEU A 133 -19.55 5.43 19.70
CA LEU A 133 -20.75 5.35 18.85
C LEU A 133 -20.70 6.33 17.67
N ALA A 134 -20.16 7.54 17.89
CA ALA A 134 -19.92 8.52 16.83
C ALA A 134 -18.95 8.00 15.75
N ASN A 135 -17.99 7.15 16.16
CA ASN A 135 -16.93 6.63 15.30
C ASN A 135 -17.04 5.11 15.10
N LYS A 136 -18.22 4.52 15.34
CA LYS A 136 -18.37 3.06 15.50
C LYS A 136 -17.85 2.31 14.27
N GLU A 137 -18.32 2.73 13.10
CA GLU A 137 -17.93 2.14 11.81
C GLU A 137 -16.41 2.25 11.58
N LEU A 138 -15.82 3.41 11.85
CA LEU A 138 -14.37 3.62 11.71
C LEU A 138 -13.57 2.71 12.65
N VAL A 139 -14.02 2.58 13.91
CA VAL A 139 -13.38 1.72 14.91
C VAL A 139 -13.52 0.24 14.53
N GLU A 140 -14.70 -0.19 14.08
CA GLU A 140 -14.95 -1.56 13.61
C GLU A 140 -14.06 -1.89 12.42
N ARG A 141 -13.94 -1.00 11.43
CA ARG A 141 -13.02 -1.18 10.29
C ARG A 141 -11.55 -1.24 10.71
N LEU A 142 -11.12 -0.45 11.70
CA LEU A 142 -9.76 -0.55 12.25
C LEU A 142 -9.52 -1.90 12.93
N TYR A 143 -10.51 -2.46 13.62
CA TYR A 143 -10.39 -3.81 14.18
C TYR A 143 -10.40 -4.89 13.09
N GLY A 144 -11.29 -4.77 12.09
CA GLY A 144 -11.34 -5.66 10.92
C GLY A 144 -10.01 -5.71 10.16
N GLY A 145 -9.32 -4.58 10.07
CA GLY A 145 -7.97 -4.46 9.51
C GLY A 145 -6.89 -5.30 10.20
N ARG A 146 -7.10 -5.85 11.40
CA ARG A 146 -6.10 -6.75 12.03
C ARG A 146 -6.08 -8.16 11.43
N GLY A 147 -7.13 -8.54 10.72
CA GLY A 147 -7.33 -9.89 10.20
C GLY A 147 -6.95 -10.05 8.72
N PRO A 148 -7.27 -11.22 8.12
CA PRO A 148 -7.24 -11.39 6.68
C PRO A 148 -8.26 -10.44 6.03
N ILE A 149 -7.88 -9.86 4.90
CA ILE A 149 -8.72 -8.96 4.11
C ILE A 149 -8.81 -9.54 2.70
N ARG A 150 -10.02 -9.63 2.17
CA ARG A 150 -10.36 -10.30 0.92
C ARG A 150 -11.05 -9.37 -0.08
N ALA A 151 -11.59 -8.24 0.38
CA ALA A 151 -12.27 -7.28 -0.48
C ALA A 151 -12.19 -5.85 0.07
N ARG A 152 -12.48 -4.88 -0.83
CA ARG A 152 -12.62 -3.46 -0.51
C ARG A 152 -13.56 -3.23 0.66
N GLY A 153 -13.13 -2.42 1.62
CA GLY A 153 -13.97 -1.96 2.72
C GLY A 153 -14.01 -2.87 3.94
N GLU A 154 -13.49 -4.10 3.86
CA GLU A 154 -13.44 -5.05 4.99
C GLU A 154 -12.52 -4.60 6.14
N GLY A 155 -11.71 -3.56 5.95
CA GLY A 155 -10.88 -3.02 7.02
C GLY A 155 -10.23 -1.68 6.69
N LEU A 156 -9.54 -1.14 7.69
CA LEU A 156 -8.66 0.01 7.56
C LEU A 156 -7.30 -0.32 8.15
N ASP A 157 -6.26 -0.02 7.38
CA ASP A 157 -4.87 -0.19 7.76
C ASP A 157 -4.11 1.13 7.74
N PRO A 158 -3.10 1.28 8.61
CA PRO A 158 -2.06 2.27 8.44
C PRO A 158 -1.29 2.02 7.15
N ASP A 159 -1.29 3.01 6.28
CA ASP A 159 -0.57 3.09 5.02
C ASP A 159 0.58 4.08 5.14
N HIS A 160 1.70 3.78 4.47
CA HIS A 160 2.82 4.68 4.36
C HIS A 160 2.62 5.62 3.16
N ILE A 161 2.57 6.93 3.40
CA ILE A 161 2.44 7.95 2.33
C ILE A 161 3.60 7.81 1.33
N HIS A 162 4.81 7.73 1.87
CA HIS A 162 6.03 7.32 1.18
C HIS A 162 6.27 5.85 1.51
N GLU A 163 6.04 4.99 0.52
CA GLU A 163 6.21 3.54 0.60
C GLU A 163 7.60 3.12 1.11
N LEU A 164 7.63 2.16 2.05
CA LEU A 164 8.90 1.66 2.62
C LEU A 164 9.81 1.04 1.57
N GLN A 165 9.23 0.30 0.62
CA GLN A 165 9.92 -0.29 -0.53
C GLN A 165 10.45 0.73 -1.54
N LEU A 166 10.00 1.99 -1.43
CA LEU A 166 10.45 3.13 -2.22
C LEU A 166 11.30 4.12 -1.39
N ASP A 167 11.93 3.63 -0.33
CA ASP A 167 12.85 4.35 0.56
C ASP A 167 12.14 5.37 1.48
N GLY A 168 10.89 5.08 1.80
CA GLY A 168 10.11 5.85 2.76
C GLY A 168 10.52 5.58 4.20
N ALA A 169 10.57 6.64 5.01
CA ALA A 169 10.90 6.51 6.43
C ALA A 169 9.73 5.91 7.21
N ASP A 170 9.98 4.89 8.04
CA ASP A 170 8.97 4.34 8.93
C ASP A 170 8.77 5.25 10.16
N THR A 171 7.91 6.26 10.00
CA THR A 171 7.63 7.27 11.03
C THR A 171 6.13 7.52 11.13
N TYR A 172 5.65 7.99 12.28
CA TYR A 172 4.23 8.31 12.46
C TYR A 172 3.74 9.43 11.53
N ALA A 173 4.62 10.35 11.13
CA ALA A 173 4.29 11.41 10.17
C ALA A 173 4.10 10.87 8.74
N ASN A 174 4.67 9.70 8.44
CA ASN A 174 4.51 9.00 7.18
C ASN A 174 3.31 8.04 7.16
N LEU A 175 2.52 7.97 8.25
CA LEU A 175 1.40 7.03 8.35
C LEU A 175 0.05 7.74 8.24
N ARG A 176 -0.87 7.11 7.48
CA ARG A 176 -2.28 7.54 7.37
C ARG A 176 -3.19 6.32 7.24
N LEU A 177 -4.45 6.44 7.62
CA LEU A 177 -5.42 5.35 7.39
C LEU A 177 -5.81 5.24 5.92
N MET A 178 -5.97 3.99 5.47
CA MET A 178 -6.37 3.60 4.12
C MET A 178 -7.15 2.29 4.17
N ASP A 179 -8.03 2.05 3.19
CA ASP A 179 -8.67 0.75 2.96
C ASP A 179 -7.62 -0.36 2.95
N ALA A 180 -7.82 -1.35 3.82
CA ALA A 180 -6.84 -2.40 4.05
C ALA A 180 -6.62 -3.28 2.82
N TRP A 181 -7.66 -3.53 2.02
CA TRP A 181 -7.53 -4.31 0.77
C TRP A 181 -6.66 -3.57 -0.23
N THR A 182 -7.05 -2.33 -0.55
CA THR A 182 -6.32 -1.47 -1.49
C THR A 182 -4.86 -1.29 -1.06
N ASN A 183 -4.61 -1.01 0.22
CA ASN A 183 -3.25 -0.84 0.78
C ASN A 183 -2.39 -2.10 0.57
N ARG A 184 -2.86 -3.26 1.03
CA ARG A 184 -2.07 -4.50 1.00
C ARG A 184 -1.82 -5.02 -0.41
N GLU A 185 -2.84 -4.99 -1.26
CA GLU A 185 -2.73 -5.46 -2.65
C GLU A 185 -1.77 -4.59 -3.45
N LEU A 186 -1.93 -3.27 -3.35
CA LEU A 186 -1.05 -2.32 -4.04
C LEU A 186 0.39 -2.43 -3.53
N GLY A 187 0.58 -2.46 -2.20
CA GLY A 187 1.90 -2.62 -1.59
C GLY A 187 2.59 -3.92 -2.06
N ARG A 188 1.86 -5.05 -2.12
CA ARG A 188 2.39 -6.31 -2.65
C ARG A 188 2.77 -6.20 -4.12
N GLU A 189 1.94 -5.59 -4.95
CA GLU A 189 2.18 -5.49 -6.39
C GLU A 189 3.34 -4.55 -6.71
N ILE A 190 3.51 -3.45 -5.97
CA ILE A 190 4.71 -2.61 -6.04
C ILE A 190 5.95 -3.43 -5.68
N SER A 191 5.88 -4.24 -4.62
CA SER A 191 7.01 -5.07 -4.16
C SER A 191 7.45 -6.07 -5.24
N LEU A 192 6.46 -6.72 -5.88
CA LEU A 192 6.68 -7.65 -6.98
C LEU A 192 7.26 -6.94 -8.21
N ALA A 193 6.73 -5.77 -8.57
CA ALA A 193 7.22 -4.98 -9.70
C ALA A 193 8.69 -4.60 -9.51
N LEU A 194 9.09 -4.24 -8.29
CA LEU A 194 10.44 -3.80 -7.95
C LEU A 194 11.40 -4.95 -7.58
N ARG A 195 11.03 -6.22 -7.77
CA ARG A 195 11.82 -7.37 -7.30
C ARG A 195 13.21 -7.44 -7.93
N ASP A 196 13.31 -7.10 -9.20
CA ASP A 196 14.55 -7.18 -9.99
C ASP A 196 15.27 -5.83 -10.11
N VAL A 197 14.73 -4.79 -9.48
CA VAL A 197 15.34 -3.46 -9.46
C VAL A 197 16.43 -3.42 -8.39
N PRO A 198 17.67 -3.03 -8.73
CA PRO A 198 18.75 -2.87 -7.75
C PRO A 198 18.43 -1.83 -6.67
N GLU A 199 18.90 -2.05 -5.45
CA GLU A 199 18.78 -1.08 -4.35
C GLU A 199 19.37 0.29 -4.74
N GLY A 200 18.75 1.37 -4.26
CA GLY A 200 19.15 2.75 -4.58
C GLY A 200 18.75 3.25 -5.97
N THR A 201 18.22 2.39 -6.84
CA THR A 201 17.76 2.82 -8.18
C THR A 201 16.65 3.87 -8.05
N PRO A 202 16.76 5.06 -8.67
CA PRO A 202 15.69 6.04 -8.67
C PRO A 202 14.41 5.51 -9.31
N VAL A 203 13.26 5.87 -8.77
CA VAL A 203 11.95 5.42 -9.27
C VAL A 203 11.11 6.62 -9.70
N ILE A 204 10.55 6.56 -10.90
CA ILE A 204 9.57 7.51 -11.42
C ILE A 204 8.21 6.81 -11.47
N VAL A 205 7.14 7.55 -11.13
CA VAL A 205 5.78 7.00 -11.08
C VAL A 205 4.92 7.60 -12.17
N LYS A 206 4.23 6.75 -12.92
CA LYS A 206 3.18 7.11 -13.88
C LYS A 206 1.86 6.52 -13.41
N VAL A 207 0.74 7.18 -13.69
CA VAL A 207 -0.60 6.68 -13.34
C VAL A 207 -1.41 6.55 -14.62
N LEU A 208 -2.02 5.38 -14.82
CA LEU A 208 -2.97 5.14 -15.89
C LEU A 208 -4.40 5.39 -15.41
N PRO A 209 -5.27 5.92 -16.30
CA PRO A 209 -6.69 6.11 -15.99
C PRO A 209 -7.43 4.80 -15.74
#